data_AF-A0A4P6EWT8-F1
#
_entry.id   AF-A0A4P6EWT8-F1
#
_cell.length_a   1.000
_cell.length_b   1.000
_cell.length_c   1.000
_cell.angle_alpha   90.00
_cell.angle_beta   90.00
_cell.angle_gamma   90.00
#
_symmetry.space_group_name_H-M   'P 1'
#
loop_
_entity.id
_entity.type
_entity.pdbx_description
1 polymer ?
#
loop_
_entity_poly.entity_id
_entity_poly.type
_entity_poly.pdbx_seq_one_letter_code
_entity_poly.pdbx_strand_id
1 'polypeptide(L)'
;MNTDTQIGERICDLQRQVRGFVAGRLRAGTTAPVVRDELGDITTAIDDVLGDVAATLWAKRDTWTPLGGVDQRRWTFTVARNLTERRLAAARGVMVRKTKIAPVLDGLGDAHHANDDLLAAVAHLRGVIDREAGPGAWDHVLAGALRNHSAGLRADLRAAIEAARDGDEIAIKSILRRVRADWRAWATARIETGEPLRPVDAVDLGLFPGTVAATSALTAWWAERRHALGQPVDRHALCASGLVDHLGTSDGARLQAADDLLIWLRRSASTVAAA
;
A
#
# COMPACT_ATOMS: atom_id res chain seq x y z
N MET A 1 34.10 29.95 5.62
CA MET A 1 33.84 28.50 5.44
C MET A 1 32.47 28.23 6.05
N ASN A 2 31.51 27.72 5.26
CA ASN A 2 30.10 27.66 5.66
C ASN A 2 29.90 26.67 6.82
N THR A 3 29.34 27.13 7.93
CA THR A 3 29.13 26.35 9.16
C THR A 3 28.29 25.10 8.90
N ASP A 4 27.33 25.17 7.99
CA ASP A 4 26.49 24.03 7.61
C ASP A 4 27.27 22.96 6.85
N THR A 5 28.26 23.37 6.04
CA THR A 5 29.15 22.44 5.33
C THR A 5 30.04 21.68 6.31
N GLN A 6 30.60 22.37 7.31
CA GLN A 6 31.43 21.74 8.35
C GLN A 6 30.63 20.77 9.22
N ILE A 7 29.37 21.12 9.55
CA ILE A 7 28.44 20.23 10.27
C ILE A 7 28.12 18.99 9.43
N GLY A 8 27.84 19.17 8.14
CA GLY A 8 27.56 18.08 7.21
C GLY A 8 28.74 17.10 7.07
N GLU A 9 29.96 17.61 6.87
CA GLU A 9 31.19 16.81 6.82
C GLU A 9 31.38 16.01 8.11
N ARG A 10 31.18 16.66 9.26
CA ARG A 10 31.31 16.00 10.56
C ARG A 10 30.26 14.90 10.78
N ILE A 11 29.03 15.09 10.32
CA ILE A 11 27.97 14.08 10.38
C ILE A 11 28.34 12.86 9.51
N CYS A 12 28.84 13.09 8.29
CA CYS A 12 29.30 12.03 7.40
C CYS A 12 30.46 11.23 8.02
N ASP A 13 31.42 11.91 8.65
CA ASP A 13 32.54 11.27 9.36
C ASP A 13 32.06 10.35 10.50
N LEU A 14 31.12 10.82 11.30
CA LEU A 14 30.58 10.05 12.42
C LEU A 14 29.70 8.89 11.94
N GLN A 15 28.96 9.06 10.84
CA GLN A 15 28.25 7.97 10.15
C GLN A 15 29.21 6.84 9.76
N ARG A 16 30.35 7.17 9.15
CA ARG A 16 31.38 6.20 8.77
C ARG A 16 31.92 5.44 9.99
N GLN A 17 32.10 6.14 11.11
CA GLN A 17 32.56 5.53 12.36
C GLN A 17 31.54 4.57 13.00
N VAL A 18 30.23 4.81 12.87
CA VAL A 18 29.20 3.92 13.41
C VAL A 18 28.80 2.79 12.46
N ARG A 19 29.15 2.84 11.17
CA ARG A 19 28.83 1.79 10.18
C ARG A 19 29.24 0.39 10.63
N GLY A 20 30.46 0.23 11.14
CA GLY A 20 30.93 -1.07 11.63
C GLY A 20 30.11 -1.60 12.82
N PHE A 21 29.71 -0.70 13.72
CA PHE A 21 28.86 -1.02 14.86
C PHE A 21 27.44 -1.45 14.41
N VAL A 22 26.81 -0.67 13.51
CA VAL A 22 25.48 -0.98 12.95
C VAL A 22 25.52 -2.32 12.21
N ALA A 23 26.50 -2.53 11.35
CA ALA A 23 26.68 -3.77 10.59
C ALA A 23 26.88 -4.98 11.52
N GLY A 24 27.73 -4.86 12.53
CA GLY A 24 27.94 -5.91 13.53
C GLY A 24 26.66 -6.25 14.29
N ARG A 25 25.91 -5.24 14.73
CA ARG A 25 24.65 -5.42 15.46
C ARG A 25 23.54 -6.04 14.60
N LEU A 26 23.36 -5.56 13.36
CA LEU A 26 22.34 -6.11 12.47
C LEU A 26 22.64 -7.57 12.10
N ARG A 27 23.90 -7.89 11.76
CA ARG A 27 24.31 -9.29 11.48
C ARG A 27 24.13 -10.21 12.68
N ALA A 28 24.51 -9.77 13.87
CA ALA A 28 24.26 -10.52 15.11
C ALA A 28 22.75 -10.69 15.41
N GLY A 29 21.92 -9.75 14.93
CA GLY A 29 20.47 -9.81 15.05
C GLY A 29 19.77 -10.74 14.06
N THR A 30 20.38 -11.02 12.90
CA THR A 30 19.84 -11.86 11.81
C THR A 30 20.04 -13.38 11.98
N THR A 31 20.28 -13.84 13.21
CA THR A 31 20.48 -15.28 13.50
C THR A 31 19.23 -16.11 13.24
N ALA A 32 18.04 -15.53 13.42
CA ALA A 32 16.78 -16.16 13.07
C ALA A 32 16.41 -15.92 11.58
N PRO A 33 16.01 -16.94 10.80
CA PRO A 33 15.61 -16.79 9.40
C PRO A 33 14.53 -15.73 9.19
N VAL A 34 13.51 -15.71 10.07
CA VAL A 34 12.43 -14.71 10.03
C VAL A 34 12.96 -13.28 10.19
N VAL A 35 13.96 -13.06 11.04
CA VAL A 35 14.54 -11.71 11.21
C VAL A 35 15.36 -11.31 9.99
N ARG A 36 15.97 -12.28 9.29
CA ARG A 36 16.71 -12.06 8.04
C ARG A 36 15.77 -11.68 6.90
N ASP A 37 14.66 -12.41 6.75
CA ASP A 37 13.67 -12.14 5.69
C ASP A 37 13.02 -10.76 5.87
N GLU A 38 12.71 -10.37 7.11
CA GLU A 38 12.09 -9.06 7.41
C GLU A 38 13.07 -7.88 7.31
N LEU A 39 14.37 -8.13 7.53
CA LEU A 39 15.40 -7.11 7.30
C LEU A 39 15.77 -6.98 5.81
N GLY A 40 15.47 -8.01 5.00
CA GLY A 40 15.80 -8.05 3.58
C GLY A 40 17.32 -8.10 3.35
N ASP A 41 17.79 -7.38 2.33
CA ASP A 41 19.22 -7.22 2.10
C ASP A 41 19.88 -6.45 3.26
N ILE A 42 20.83 -7.10 3.92
CA ILE A 42 21.55 -6.55 5.06
C ILE A 42 22.33 -5.29 4.71
N THR A 43 22.79 -5.16 3.46
CA THR A 43 23.55 -3.98 3.03
C THR A 43 22.63 -2.77 2.96
N THR A 44 21.48 -2.93 2.32
CA THR A 44 20.40 -1.94 2.29
C THR A 44 19.94 -1.56 3.70
N ALA A 45 19.72 -2.54 4.59
CA ALA A 45 19.30 -2.27 5.97
C ALA A 45 20.35 -1.50 6.79
N ILE A 46 21.65 -1.69 6.52
CA ILE A 46 22.73 -0.90 7.13
C ILE A 46 22.68 0.54 6.62
N ASP A 47 22.54 0.72 5.31
CA ASP A 47 22.53 2.05 4.70
C ASP A 47 21.28 2.86 5.12
N ASP A 48 20.11 2.22 5.26
CA ASP A 48 18.90 2.83 5.84
C ASP A 48 19.14 3.39 7.24
N VAL A 49 19.67 2.54 8.14
CA VAL A 49 19.94 2.94 9.53
C VAL A 49 20.96 4.06 9.60
N LEU A 50 21.98 4.04 8.72
CA LEU A 50 22.93 5.13 8.63
C LEU A 50 22.24 6.41 8.13
N GLY A 51 21.41 6.34 7.09
CA GLY A 51 20.61 7.47 6.61
C GLY A 51 19.79 8.12 7.73
N ASP A 52 19.11 7.31 8.54
CA ASP A 52 18.35 7.78 9.70
C ASP A 52 19.22 8.41 10.79
N VAL A 53 20.44 7.89 11.00
CA VAL A 53 21.41 8.50 11.91
C VAL A 53 21.75 9.91 11.42
N ALA A 54 22.13 10.07 10.15
CA ALA A 54 22.46 11.39 9.60
C ALA A 54 21.27 12.35 9.66
N ALA A 55 20.08 11.90 9.29
CA ALA A 55 18.86 12.70 9.38
C ALA A 55 18.58 13.16 10.82
N THR A 56 18.76 12.26 11.80
CA THR A 56 18.57 12.57 13.22
C THR A 56 19.61 13.58 13.73
N LEU A 57 20.88 13.42 13.36
CA LEU A 57 21.94 14.35 13.74
C LEU A 57 21.68 15.74 13.12
N TRP A 58 21.28 15.79 11.85
CA TRP A 58 20.97 17.04 11.14
C TRP A 58 19.76 17.76 11.75
N ALA A 59 18.70 17.02 12.06
CA ALA A 59 17.50 17.55 12.69
C ALA A 59 17.77 18.10 14.10
N LYS A 60 18.77 17.57 14.80
CA LYS A 60 19.17 17.98 16.16
C LYS A 60 20.49 18.73 16.21
N ARG A 61 20.94 19.28 15.08
CA ARG A 61 22.25 19.94 14.96
C ARG A 61 22.43 21.06 15.97
N ASP A 62 21.40 21.84 16.28
CA ASP A 62 21.51 22.96 17.23
C ASP A 62 21.76 22.48 18.67
N THR A 63 21.33 21.27 19.02
CA THR A 63 21.58 20.63 20.33
C THR A 63 22.90 19.84 20.33
N TRP A 64 23.31 19.33 19.18
CA TRP A 64 24.45 18.43 19.03
C TRP A 64 25.77 19.17 18.76
N THR A 65 25.76 20.21 17.94
CA THR A 65 26.95 20.98 17.54
C THR A 65 27.68 21.63 18.73
N PRO A 66 26.99 22.17 19.76
CA PRO A 66 27.67 22.74 20.94
C PRO A 66 28.42 21.71 21.81
N LEU A 67 28.19 20.41 21.60
CA LEU A 67 28.87 19.36 22.35
C LEU A 67 30.34 19.22 21.92
N GLY A 68 31.21 18.86 22.84
CA GLY A 68 32.59 18.50 22.52
C GLY A 68 32.67 17.24 21.65
N GLY A 69 33.78 17.07 20.91
CA GLY A 69 33.91 15.98 19.92
C GLY A 69 33.70 14.56 20.49
N VAL A 70 34.04 14.33 21.76
CA VAL A 70 33.82 13.05 22.46
C VAL A 70 32.32 12.84 22.74
N ASP A 71 31.62 13.86 23.20
CA ASP A 71 30.19 13.80 23.50
C ASP A 71 29.36 13.70 22.23
N GLN A 72 29.74 14.42 21.16
CA GLN A 72 29.16 14.26 19.84
C GLN A 72 29.25 12.81 19.36
N ARG A 73 30.43 12.18 19.49
CA ARG A 73 30.63 10.77 19.11
C ARG A 73 29.77 9.84 19.96
N ARG A 74 29.81 9.99 21.29
CA ARG A 74 29.01 9.17 22.22
C ARG A 74 27.52 9.29 21.92
N TRP A 75 27.06 10.49 21.61
CA TRP A 75 25.66 10.74 21.27
C TRP A 75 25.30 10.09 19.93
N THR A 76 26.14 10.20 18.90
CA THR A 76 25.91 9.52 17.62
C THR A 76 25.85 8.00 17.77
N PHE A 77 26.72 7.39 18.58
CA PHE A 77 26.64 5.96 18.89
C PHE A 77 25.34 5.60 19.64
N THR A 78 24.85 6.49 20.51
CA THR A 78 23.57 6.30 21.19
C THR A 78 22.40 6.34 20.22
N VAL A 79 22.39 7.29 19.28
CA VAL A 79 21.41 7.39 18.19
C VAL A 79 21.45 6.15 17.31
N ALA A 80 22.63 5.76 16.82
CA ALA A 80 22.83 4.58 16.00
C ALA A 80 22.36 3.29 16.70
N ARG A 81 22.69 3.14 18.00
CA ARG A 81 22.23 2.02 18.82
C ARG A 81 20.71 1.98 18.90
N ASN A 82 20.07 3.11 19.24
CA ASN A 82 18.62 3.17 19.42
C ASN A 82 17.89 2.90 18.09
N LEU A 83 18.38 3.41 16.97
CA LEU A 83 17.81 3.17 15.64
C LEU A 83 18.00 1.71 15.20
N THR A 84 19.20 1.16 15.41
CA THR A 84 19.48 -0.26 15.13
C THR A 84 18.60 -1.17 16.00
N GLU A 85 18.46 -0.86 17.29
CA GLU A 85 17.60 -1.61 18.21
C GLU A 85 16.13 -1.49 17.85
N ARG A 86 15.66 -0.32 17.38
CA ARG A 86 14.30 -0.17 16.84
C ARG A 86 14.09 -0.99 15.58
N ARG A 87 15.06 -1.01 14.67
CA ARG A 87 14.99 -1.81 13.42
C ARG A 87 14.96 -3.30 13.73
N LEU A 88 15.84 -3.76 14.63
CA LEU A 88 15.85 -5.12 15.13
C LEU A 88 14.58 -5.46 15.93
N ALA A 89 14.07 -4.55 16.75
CA ALA A 89 12.84 -4.75 17.52
C ALA A 89 11.59 -4.73 16.61
N ALA A 90 11.61 -4.02 15.48
CA ALA A 90 10.58 -4.10 14.47
C ALA A 90 10.61 -5.48 13.78
N ALA A 91 11.78 -5.92 13.30
CA ALA A 91 11.95 -7.23 12.68
C ALA A 91 11.68 -8.39 13.66
N ARG A 92 12.15 -8.29 14.90
CA ARG A 92 11.83 -9.22 16.00
C ARG A 92 10.40 -9.07 16.48
N GLY A 93 9.79 -7.90 16.36
CA GLY A 93 8.38 -7.67 16.65
C GLY A 93 7.50 -8.40 15.64
N VAL A 94 7.96 -8.51 14.38
CA VAL A 94 7.36 -9.40 13.38
C VAL A 94 7.66 -10.87 13.71
N MET A 95 8.84 -11.22 14.22
CA MET A 95 9.12 -12.56 14.73
C MET A 95 8.19 -12.92 15.90
N VAL A 96 8.11 -12.13 16.98
CA VAL A 96 7.22 -12.34 18.12
C VAL A 96 5.74 -12.27 17.72
N ARG A 97 5.38 -11.54 16.66
CA ARG A 97 4.03 -11.62 16.06
C ARG A 97 3.85 -12.92 15.28
N LYS A 98 4.81 -13.40 14.49
CA LYS A 98 4.80 -14.75 13.92
C LYS A 98 4.83 -15.83 15.00
N THR A 99 5.47 -15.63 16.16
CA THR A 99 5.52 -16.56 17.31
C THR A 99 4.41 -16.34 18.36
N LYS A 100 3.56 -15.31 18.21
CA LYS A 100 2.31 -15.12 18.99
C LYS A 100 1.05 -15.31 18.13
N ILE A 101 1.20 -15.28 16.80
CA ILE A 101 0.24 -15.77 15.82
C ILE A 101 0.48 -17.26 15.59
N ALA A 102 1.73 -17.75 15.69
CA ALA A 102 2.01 -19.18 15.63
C ALA A 102 1.24 -19.95 16.70
N PRO A 103 1.09 -19.59 17.99
CA PRO A 103 0.28 -20.36 18.94
C PRO A 103 -1.23 -20.17 18.76
N VAL A 104 -1.68 -19.24 17.92
CA VAL A 104 -3.07 -19.25 17.40
C VAL A 104 -3.21 -20.26 16.24
N LEU A 105 -2.09 -20.66 15.62
CA LEU A 105 -1.98 -21.67 14.55
C LEU A 105 -1.34 -23.02 14.98
N ASP A 106 -0.65 -23.09 16.12
CA ASP A 106 0.16 -24.20 16.68
C ASP A 106 -0.31 -24.58 18.10
N GLY A 107 -1.17 -23.77 18.74
CA GLY A 107 -1.86 -24.09 19.99
C GLY A 107 -3.18 -24.83 19.75
N LEU A 108 -3.23 -25.61 18.68
CA LEU A 108 -4.40 -26.32 18.19
C LEU A 108 -4.04 -27.81 18.01
N GLY A 109 -3.50 -28.39 19.08
CA GLY A 109 -3.18 -29.81 19.20
C GLY A 109 -4.39 -30.76 19.10
N ASP A 110 -5.58 -30.23 18.81
CA ASP A 110 -6.79 -30.98 18.48
C ASP A 110 -7.34 -30.63 17.07
N ALA A 111 -6.57 -29.92 16.22
CA ALA A 111 -7.04 -29.33 14.97
C ALA A 111 -6.44 -29.92 13.69
N HIS A 112 -7.21 -30.80 13.06
CA HIS A 112 -7.20 -30.83 11.60
C HIS A 112 -8.41 -30.04 11.05
N HIS A 113 -9.61 -30.25 11.60
CA HIS A 113 -10.83 -29.62 11.10
C HIS A 113 -10.89 -28.08 11.27
N ALA A 114 -10.53 -27.54 12.45
CA ALA A 114 -10.62 -26.09 12.69
C ALA A 114 -9.58 -25.26 11.91
N ASN A 115 -8.46 -25.88 11.51
CA ASN A 115 -7.42 -25.23 10.71
C ASN A 115 -7.80 -25.24 9.22
N ASP A 116 -8.44 -26.33 8.77
CA ASP A 116 -9.00 -26.44 7.42
C ASP A 116 -10.13 -25.43 7.20
N ASP A 117 -11.03 -25.25 8.18
CA ASP A 117 -12.14 -24.29 8.08
C ASP A 117 -11.67 -22.84 7.98
N LEU A 118 -10.62 -22.47 8.73
CA LEU A 118 -10.04 -21.12 8.68
C LEU A 118 -9.30 -20.89 7.36
N LEU A 119 -8.51 -21.87 6.89
CA LEU A 119 -7.83 -21.78 5.61
C LEU A 119 -8.84 -21.71 4.46
N ALA A 120 -9.93 -22.47 4.53
CA ALA A 120 -11.05 -22.39 3.58
C ALA A 120 -11.72 -21.01 3.61
N ALA A 121 -11.98 -20.44 4.79
CA ALA A 121 -12.55 -19.11 4.93
C ALA A 121 -11.65 -18.01 4.35
N VAL A 122 -10.33 -18.08 4.59
CA VAL A 122 -9.37 -17.14 4.00
C VAL A 122 -9.26 -17.31 2.48
N ALA A 123 -9.24 -18.55 1.99
CA ALA A 123 -9.23 -18.83 0.55
C ALA A 123 -10.52 -18.32 -0.13
N HIS A 124 -11.66 -18.49 0.54
CA HIS A 124 -12.95 -17.96 0.09
C HIS A 124 -12.93 -16.43 0.05
N LEU A 125 -12.49 -15.77 1.13
CA LEU A 125 -12.36 -14.31 1.16
C LEU A 125 -11.42 -13.79 0.06
N ARG A 126 -10.28 -14.45 -0.16
CA ARG A 126 -9.37 -14.14 -1.27
C ARG A 126 -10.10 -14.25 -2.61
N GLY A 127 -10.81 -15.36 -2.85
CA GLY A 127 -11.58 -15.58 -4.06
C GLY A 127 -12.63 -14.49 -4.29
N VAL A 128 -13.32 -14.05 -3.24
CA VAL A 128 -14.28 -12.94 -3.33
C VAL A 128 -13.58 -11.63 -3.66
N ILE A 129 -12.48 -11.28 -2.98
CA ILE A 129 -11.76 -10.03 -3.23
C ILE A 129 -11.20 -10.00 -4.66
N ASP A 130 -10.53 -11.06 -5.12
CA ASP A 130 -9.95 -11.10 -6.47
C ASP A 130 -11.03 -11.12 -7.56
N ARG A 131 -12.18 -11.75 -7.31
CA ARG A 131 -13.33 -11.73 -8.23
C ARG A 131 -13.97 -10.36 -8.34
N GLU A 132 -14.17 -9.68 -7.22
CA GLU A 132 -14.92 -8.42 -7.17
C GLU A 132 -14.07 -7.19 -7.48
N ALA A 133 -12.81 -7.16 -7.03
CA ALA A 133 -11.89 -6.02 -7.21
C ALA A 133 -10.82 -6.25 -8.29
N GLY A 134 -10.85 -7.41 -8.93
CA GLY A 134 -9.94 -7.80 -9.99
C GLY A 134 -8.70 -8.56 -9.49
N PRO A 135 -7.97 -9.21 -10.43
CA PRO A 135 -6.83 -10.05 -10.10
C PRO A 135 -5.75 -9.31 -9.31
N GLY A 136 -5.24 -9.94 -8.25
CA GLY A 136 -4.15 -9.38 -7.42
C GLY A 136 -4.62 -8.33 -6.40
N ALA A 137 -5.92 -8.05 -6.30
CA ALA A 137 -6.48 -7.19 -5.27
C ALA A 137 -6.20 -7.76 -3.87
N TRP A 138 -6.23 -9.08 -3.70
CA TRP A 138 -5.86 -9.72 -2.44
C TRP A 138 -4.42 -9.41 -2.02
N ASP A 139 -3.47 -9.44 -2.94
CA ASP A 139 -2.06 -9.16 -2.64
C ASP A 139 -1.88 -7.70 -2.19
N HIS A 140 -2.65 -6.77 -2.78
CA HIS A 140 -2.68 -5.38 -2.34
C HIS A 140 -3.29 -5.23 -0.94
N VAL A 141 -4.38 -5.95 -0.66
CA VAL A 141 -5.01 -6.00 0.67
C VAL A 141 -4.04 -6.56 1.71
N LEU A 142 -3.36 -7.65 1.40
CA LEU A 142 -2.38 -8.30 2.27
C LEU A 142 -1.18 -7.39 2.51
N ALA A 143 -0.60 -6.81 1.46
CA ALA A 143 0.47 -5.83 1.59
C ALA A 143 0.02 -4.59 2.39
N GLY A 144 -1.24 -4.18 2.24
CA GLY A 144 -1.86 -3.12 3.03
C GLY A 144 -1.98 -3.49 4.50
N ALA A 145 -2.41 -4.71 4.82
CA ALA A 145 -2.53 -5.22 6.19
C ALA A 145 -1.18 -5.43 6.86
N LEU A 146 -0.16 -5.86 6.10
CA LEU A 146 1.21 -6.04 6.59
C LEU A 146 1.90 -4.69 6.86
N ARG A 147 1.69 -3.69 5.99
CA ARG A 147 2.29 -2.34 6.14
C ARG A 147 1.53 -1.45 7.12
N ASN A 148 0.20 -1.56 7.17
CA ASN A 148 -0.65 -0.72 8.02
C ASN A 148 -1.07 -1.46 9.29
N HIS A 149 -0.63 -0.97 10.46
CA HIS A 149 -1.12 -1.42 11.77
C HIS A 149 -2.56 -0.96 12.10
N SER A 150 -3.36 -0.66 11.08
CA SER A 150 -4.73 -0.16 11.23
C SER A 150 -5.58 -1.18 12.01
N ALA A 151 -6.02 -0.79 13.20
CA ALA A 151 -6.94 -1.60 13.99
C ALA A 151 -8.27 -1.82 13.25
N GLY A 152 -8.73 -0.80 12.50
CA GLY A 152 -9.93 -0.90 11.67
C GLY A 152 -9.80 -1.93 10.55
N LEU A 153 -8.68 -1.94 9.80
CA LEU A 153 -8.47 -2.93 8.74
C LEU A 153 -8.41 -4.36 9.30
N ARG A 154 -7.80 -4.55 10.47
CA ARG A 154 -7.76 -5.86 11.13
C ARG A 154 -9.14 -6.31 11.62
N ALA A 155 -9.95 -5.40 12.13
CA ALA A 155 -11.32 -5.68 12.53
C ALA A 155 -12.18 -6.05 11.30
N ASP A 156 -12.07 -5.29 10.22
CA ASP A 156 -12.80 -5.54 8.97
C ASP A 156 -12.39 -6.90 8.35
N LEU A 157 -11.09 -7.21 8.30
CA LEU A 157 -10.60 -8.50 7.80
C LEU A 157 -11.06 -9.67 8.69
N ARG A 158 -11.06 -9.49 10.02
CA ARG A 158 -11.55 -10.54 10.93
C ARG A 158 -13.05 -10.80 10.72
N ALA A 159 -13.86 -9.74 10.67
CA ALA A 159 -15.29 -9.87 10.42
C ALA A 159 -15.58 -10.53 9.07
N ALA A 160 -14.81 -10.22 8.02
CA ALA A 160 -14.94 -10.84 6.72
C ALA A 160 -14.55 -12.33 6.71
N ILE A 161 -13.52 -12.72 7.47
CA ILE A 161 -13.12 -14.13 7.63
C ILE A 161 -14.17 -14.90 8.44
N GLU A 162 -14.71 -14.30 9.50
CA GLU A 162 -15.80 -14.89 10.29
C GLU A 162 -17.05 -15.12 9.42
N ALA A 163 -17.48 -14.10 8.66
CA ALA A 163 -18.58 -14.23 7.70
C ALA A 163 -18.31 -15.32 6.66
N ALA A 164 -17.09 -15.38 6.11
CA ALA A 164 -16.72 -16.40 5.13
C ALA A 164 -16.76 -17.83 5.70
N ARG A 165 -16.45 -17.98 6.99
CA ARG A 165 -16.49 -19.26 7.70
C ARG A 165 -17.93 -19.69 8.00
N ASP A 166 -18.76 -18.74 8.40
CA ASP A 166 -20.14 -18.99 8.81
C ASP A 166 -21.09 -19.08 7.59
N GLY A 167 -20.58 -18.78 6.38
CA GLY A 167 -21.33 -18.84 5.12
C GLY A 167 -22.18 -17.60 4.84
N ASP A 168 -21.91 -16.51 5.55
CA ASP A 168 -22.60 -15.24 5.44
C ASP A 168 -22.07 -14.36 4.30
N GLU A 169 -22.80 -13.29 3.98
CA GLU A 169 -22.37 -12.30 2.99
C GLU A 169 -21.10 -11.57 3.44
N ILE A 170 -20.07 -11.59 2.59
CA ILE A 170 -18.77 -11.00 2.87
C ILE A 170 -18.74 -9.53 2.44
N ALA A 171 -18.72 -8.61 3.41
CA ALA A 171 -18.59 -7.18 3.15
C ALA A 171 -17.13 -6.74 2.94
N ILE A 172 -16.72 -6.49 1.69
CA ILE A 172 -15.33 -6.12 1.36
C ILE A 172 -15.08 -4.60 1.18
N LYS A 173 -16.13 -3.78 1.13
CA LYS A 173 -16.06 -2.34 0.84
C LYS A 173 -15.10 -1.58 1.77
N SER A 174 -15.21 -1.80 3.08
CA SER A 174 -14.37 -1.13 4.08
C SER A 174 -12.89 -1.53 3.95
N ILE A 175 -12.63 -2.80 3.64
CA ILE A 175 -11.30 -3.35 3.42
C ILE A 175 -10.65 -2.64 2.23
N LEU A 176 -11.29 -2.67 1.06
CA LEU A 176 -10.77 -2.09 -0.19
C LEU A 176 -10.53 -0.58 -0.06
N ARG A 177 -11.47 0.13 0.56
CA ARG A 177 -11.34 1.58 0.80
C ARG A 177 -10.16 1.92 1.71
N ARG A 178 -9.89 1.12 2.75
CA ARG A 178 -8.79 1.38 3.69
C ARG A 178 -7.43 1.12 3.08
N VAL A 179 -7.31 0.09 2.24
CA VAL A 179 -6.06 -0.24 1.56
C VAL A 179 -5.85 0.59 0.29
N ARG A 180 -6.87 1.32 -0.16
CA ARG A 180 -6.88 2.06 -1.45
C ARG A 180 -6.54 1.10 -2.59
N ALA A 181 -7.31 0.02 -2.68
CA ALA A 181 -7.12 -1.01 -3.69
C ALA A 181 -7.02 -0.40 -5.10
N ASP A 182 -6.15 -0.98 -5.93
CA ASP A 182 -5.93 -0.48 -7.28
C ASP A 182 -7.15 -0.76 -8.17
N TRP A 183 -7.93 0.29 -8.43
CA TRP A 183 -9.11 0.24 -9.28
C TRP A 183 -8.79 -0.07 -10.76
N ARG A 184 -7.52 0.05 -11.20
CA ARG A 184 -7.15 -0.27 -12.61
C ARG A 184 -7.22 -1.75 -12.91
N ALA A 185 -6.93 -2.60 -11.92
CA ALA A 185 -7.07 -4.05 -12.05
C ALA A 185 -8.54 -4.43 -12.26
N TRP A 186 -9.43 -3.87 -11.43
CA TRP A 186 -10.88 -3.98 -11.59
C TRP A 186 -11.36 -3.52 -12.97
N ALA A 187 -10.96 -2.32 -13.40
CA ALA A 187 -11.41 -1.76 -14.67
C ALA A 187 -10.91 -2.59 -15.87
N THR A 188 -9.69 -3.14 -15.79
CA THR A 188 -9.14 -4.01 -16.83
C THR A 188 -9.93 -5.33 -16.93
N ALA A 189 -10.17 -5.99 -15.79
CA ALA A 189 -10.92 -7.24 -15.75
C ALA A 189 -12.33 -7.11 -16.36
N ARG A 190 -13.00 -5.98 -16.11
CA ARG A 190 -14.33 -5.71 -16.69
C ARG A 190 -14.31 -5.50 -18.20
N ILE A 191 -13.33 -4.75 -18.72
CA ILE A 191 -13.19 -4.61 -20.17
C ILE A 191 -12.94 -5.98 -20.83
N GLU A 192 -12.08 -6.81 -20.24
CA GLU A 192 -11.72 -8.13 -20.78
C GLU A 192 -12.91 -9.11 -20.77
N THR A 193 -13.81 -8.98 -19.80
CA THR A 193 -15.02 -9.81 -19.66
C THR A 193 -16.25 -9.22 -20.35
N GLY A 194 -16.15 -8.01 -20.92
CA GLY A 194 -17.27 -7.31 -21.56
C GLY A 194 -18.28 -6.73 -20.57
N GLU A 195 -17.91 -6.59 -19.29
CA GLU A 195 -18.75 -5.97 -18.27
C GLU A 195 -18.67 -4.44 -18.31
N PRO A 196 -19.75 -3.73 -17.90
CA PRO A 196 -19.77 -2.27 -17.89
C PRO A 196 -18.92 -1.66 -16.76
N LEU A 197 -18.23 -0.56 -17.07
CA LEU A 197 -17.42 0.25 -16.14
C LEU A 197 -18.28 1.23 -15.35
N ARG A 198 -19.35 0.76 -14.71
CA ARG A 198 -20.27 1.62 -13.96
C ARG A 198 -19.55 2.27 -12.76
N PRO A 199 -19.48 3.62 -12.70
CA PRO A 199 -18.81 4.31 -11.59
C PRO A 199 -19.47 4.06 -10.24
N VAL A 200 -20.78 3.77 -10.22
CA VAL A 200 -21.53 3.44 -9.01
C VAL A 200 -21.02 2.13 -8.41
N ASP A 201 -20.88 1.07 -9.22
CA ASP A 201 -20.34 -0.22 -8.78
C ASP A 201 -18.95 -0.06 -8.15
N ALA A 202 -18.07 0.75 -8.77
CA ALA A 202 -16.73 0.99 -8.24
C ALA A 202 -16.75 1.70 -6.88
N VAL A 203 -17.70 2.62 -6.66
CA VAL A 203 -17.90 3.31 -5.37
C VAL A 203 -18.50 2.36 -4.34
N ASP A 204 -19.44 1.50 -4.75
CA ASP A 204 -20.06 0.53 -3.87
C ASP A 204 -19.10 -0.56 -3.42
N LEU A 205 -18.17 -0.97 -4.29
CA LEU A 205 -17.03 -1.82 -3.96
C LEU A 205 -15.98 -1.11 -3.07
N GLY A 206 -16.03 0.22 -2.96
CA GLY A 206 -15.08 0.98 -2.13
C GLY A 206 -13.75 1.30 -2.82
N LEU A 207 -13.68 1.19 -4.14
CA LEU A 207 -12.50 1.55 -4.95
C LEU A 207 -12.34 3.08 -5.07
N PHE A 208 -13.46 3.81 -5.00
CA PHE A 208 -13.48 5.27 -5.05
C PHE A 208 -14.27 5.86 -3.87
N PRO A 209 -13.93 7.08 -3.43
CA PRO A 209 -14.65 7.76 -2.36
C PRO A 209 -16.03 8.31 -2.77
N GLY A 210 -16.30 8.42 -4.08
CA GLY A 210 -17.56 8.93 -4.60
C GLY A 210 -17.62 8.89 -6.13
N THR A 211 -18.83 9.04 -6.66
CA THR A 211 -19.14 8.83 -8.10
C THR A 211 -18.40 9.83 -8.99
N VAL A 212 -18.28 11.10 -8.61
CA VAL A 212 -17.52 12.09 -9.40
C VAL A 212 -16.05 11.69 -9.58
N ALA A 213 -15.41 11.18 -8.52
CA ALA A 213 -14.03 10.72 -8.58
C ALA A 213 -13.88 9.46 -9.43
N ALA A 214 -14.82 8.52 -9.30
CA ALA A 214 -14.88 7.32 -10.12
C ALA A 214 -15.08 7.66 -11.61
N THR A 215 -16.08 8.47 -11.93
CA THR A 215 -16.43 8.86 -13.31
C THR A 215 -15.27 9.55 -13.99
N SER A 216 -14.63 10.52 -13.34
CA SER A 216 -13.49 11.24 -13.95
C SER A 216 -12.28 10.32 -14.17
N ALA A 217 -11.87 9.54 -13.16
CA ALA A 217 -10.71 8.65 -13.28
C ALA A 217 -10.92 7.51 -14.29
N LEU A 218 -12.09 6.86 -14.25
CA LEU A 218 -12.41 5.77 -15.17
C LEU A 218 -12.58 6.27 -16.60
N THR A 219 -13.20 7.44 -16.80
CA THR A 219 -13.37 8.02 -18.14
C THR A 219 -12.04 8.42 -18.77
N ALA A 220 -11.15 9.06 -18.00
CA ALA A 220 -9.80 9.40 -18.49
C ALA A 220 -9.01 8.14 -18.87
N TRP A 221 -8.97 7.15 -17.97
CA TRP A 221 -8.25 5.90 -18.22
C TRP A 221 -8.83 5.08 -19.39
N TRP A 222 -10.16 5.03 -19.51
CA TRP A 222 -10.83 4.37 -20.64
C TRP A 222 -10.47 5.02 -21.97
N ALA A 223 -10.44 6.36 -22.03
CA ALA A 223 -10.04 7.09 -23.22
C ALA A 223 -8.56 6.84 -23.58
N GLU A 224 -7.66 6.87 -22.59
CA GLU A 224 -6.23 6.53 -22.77
C GLU A 224 -6.05 5.12 -23.34
N ARG A 225 -6.75 4.12 -22.77
CA ARG A 225 -6.71 2.73 -23.23
C ARG A 225 -7.18 2.59 -24.67
N ARG A 226 -8.30 3.22 -25.04
CA ARG A 226 -8.82 3.16 -26.41
C ARG A 226 -7.89 3.85 -27.39
N HIS A 227 -7.33 5.01 -27.02
CA HIS A 227 -6.35 5.69 -27.84
C HIS A 227 -5.11 4.81 -28.09
N ALA A 228 -4.57 4.16 -27.05
CA ALA A 228 -3.45 3.23 -27.16
C ALA A 228 -3.75 2.01 -28.08
N LEU A 229 -5.02 1.61 -28.17
CA LEU A 229 -5.48 0.51 -29.03
C LEU A 229 -5.95 0.97 -30.43
N GLY A 230 -5.82 2.26 -30.76
CA GLY A 230 -6.32 2.81 -32.03
C GLY A 230 -7.84 2.75 -32.18
N GLN A 231 -8.57 2.64 -31.08
CA GLN A 231 -10.03 2.55 -31.07
C GLN A 231 -10.68 3.93 -30.99
N PRO A 232 -11.85 4.13 -31.61
CA PRO A 232 -12.52 5.43 -31.60
C PRO A 232 -13.01 5.80 -30.20
N VAL A 233 -12.83 7.06 -29.82
CA VAL A 233 -13.35 7.66 -28.58
C VAL A 233 -14.52 8.56 -28.97
N ASP A 234 -15.72 7.98 -29.00
CA ASP A 234 -16.96 8.63 -29.39
C ASP A 234 -18.09 8.39 -28.38
N ARG A 235 -19.20 9.11 -28.54
CA ARG A 235 -20.33 9.10 -27.58
C ARG A 235 -20.98 7.73 -27.45
N HIS A 236 -21.03 6.94 -28.53
CA HIS A 236 -21.68 5.64 -28.53
C HIS A 236 -20.80 4.62 -27.81
N ALA A 237 -19.49 4.67 -28.05
CA ALA A 237 -18.52 3.86 -27.31
C ALA A 237 -18.53 4.19 -25.81
N LEU A 238 -18.68 5.47 -25.46
CA LEU A 238 -18.72 5.92 -24.06
C LEU A 238 -20.03 5.48 -23.37
N CYS A 239 -21.18 5.56 -24.06
CA CYS A 239 -22.42 4.97 -23.57
C CYS A 239 -22.32 3.45 -23.38
N ALA A 240 -21.78 2.73 -24.37
CA ALA A 240 -21.62 1.28 -24.33
C ALA A 240 -20.70 0.81 -23.20
N SER A 241 -19.77 1.65 -22.75
CA SER A 241 -18.88 1.35 -21.62
C SER A 241 -19.58 1.37 -20.26
N GLY A 242 -20.80 1.93 -20.15
CA GLY A 242 -21.52 2.09 -18.88
C GLY A 242 -21.06 3.27 -18.01
N LEU A 243 -20.08 4.07 -18.47
CA LEU A 243 -19.55 5.21 -17.72
C LEU A 243 -20.59 6.31 -17.44
N VAL A 244 -21.60 6.44 -18.30
CA VAL A 244 -22.67 7.46 -18.19
C VAL A 244 -23.98 6.92 -17.64
N ASP A 245 -24.06 5.62 -17.29
CA ASP A 245 -25.31 4.98 -16.85
C ASP A 245 -25.95 5.68 -15.66
N HIS A 246 -25.13 6.21 -14.77
CA HIS A 246 -25.55 6.90 -13.55
C HIS A 246 -25.89 8.39 -13.74
N LEU A 247 -25.60 8.95 -14.93
CA LEU A 247 -25.82 10.37 -15.23
C LEU A 247 -27.15 10.63 -15.95
N GLY A 248 -27.83 9.59 -16.44
CA GLY A 248 -29.08 9.72 -17.16
C GLY A 248 -29.93 8.45 -17.14
N THR A 249 -31.24 8.63 -16.93
CA THR A 249 -32.23 7.54 -16.89
C THR A 249 -32.78 7.17 -18.27
N SER A 250 -32.58 8.01 -19.27
CA SER A 250 -32.97 7.78 -20.67
C SER A 250 -31.75 7.74 -21.59
N ASP A 251 -31.88 7.10 -22.75
CA ASP A 251 -30.79 7.03 -23.73
C ASP A 251 -30.39 8.42 -24.25
N GLY A 252 -31.36 9.33 -24.40
CA GLY A 252 -31.09 10.73 -24.77
C GLY A 252 -30.25 11.46 -23.71
N ALA A 253 -30.58 11.27 -22.42
CA ALA A 253 -29.81 11.86 -21.33
C ALA A 253 -28.39 11.29 -21.22
N ARG A 254 -28.23 9.98 -21.47
CA ARG A 254 -26.91 9.32 -21.50
C ARG A 254 -26.05 9.80 -22.64
N LEU A 255 -26.63 9.97 -23.83
CA LEU A 255 -25.91 10.53 -24.99
C LEU A 255 -25.45 11.96 -24.71
N GLN A 256 -26.31 12.79 -24.11
CA GLN A 256 -25.93 14.15 -23.72
C GLN A 256 -24.80 14.15 -22.69
N ALA A 257 -24.89 13.31 -21.65
CA ALA A 257 -23.83 13.17 -20.66
C ALA A 257 -22.51 12.67 -21.28
N ALA A 258 -22.59 11.81 -22.29
CA ALA A 258 -21.42 11.35 -23.03
C ALA A 258 -20.77 12.48 -23.83
N ASP A 259 -21.57 13.32 -24.50
CA ASP A 259 -21.07 14.51 -25.20
C ASP A 259 -20.36 15.47 -24.23
N ASP A 260 -20.94 15.72 -23.04
CA ASP A 260 -20.33 16.57 -22.01
C ASP A 260 -19.01 16.00 -21.47
N LEU A 261 -18.93 14.69 -21.25
CA LEU A 261 -17.68 14.02 -20.84
C LEU A 261 -16.61 14.06 -21.92
N LEU A 262 -16.97 13.95 -23.20
CA LEU A 262 -16.02 14.09 -24.31
C LEU A 262 -15.47 15.52 -24.40
N ILE A 263 -16.29 16.53 -24.17
CA ILE A 263 -15.85 17.93 -24.08
C ILE A 263 -14.87 18.10 -22.92
N TRP A 264 -15.19 17.53 -21.75
CA TRP A 264 -14.30 17.55 -20.59
C TRP A 264 -12.95 16.88 -20.90
N LEU A 265 -12.94 15.67 -21.47
CA LEU A 265 -11.72 14.94 -21.86
C LEU A 265 -10.81 15.77 -22.77
N ARG A 266 -11.38 16.42 -23.79
CA ARG A 266 -10.62 17.26 -24.73
C ARG A 266 -9.95 18.44 -24.01
N ARG A 267 -10.68 19.12 -23.11
CA ARG A 267 -10.16 20.25 -22.34
C ARG A 267 -9.04 19.82 -21.39
N SER A 268 -9.22 18.68 -20.70
CA SER A 268 -8.22 18.13 -19.80
C SER A 268 -6.95 17.70 -20.53
N ALA A 269 -7.05 17.09 -21.71
CA ALA A 269 -5.90 16.72 -22.52
C ALA A 269 -5.10 17.94 -23.02
N SER A 270 -5.79 19.03 -23.43
CA SER A 270 -5.13 20.26 -23.84
C SER A 270 -4.39 20.97 -22.71
N THR A 271 -4.83 20.81 -21.46
CA THR A 271 -4.16 21.41 -20.30
C THR A 271 -2.88 20.65 -19.93
N VAL A 272 -2.85 19.33 -20.11
CA VAL A 272 -1.66 18.50 -19.87
C VAL A 272 -0.61 18.68 -20.97
N ALA A 273 -1.01 18.93 -22.22
CA ALA A 273 -0.06 19.21 -23.30
C ALA A 273 0.56 20.61 -23.26
N ALA A 274 -0.01 21.53 -22.47
CA ALA A 274 0.44 22.92 -22.33
C ALA A 274 1.25 23.19 -21.04
N ALA A 275 1.39 22.20 -20.16
CA ALA A 275 2.17 22.24 -18.93
C ALA A 275 3.51 21.50 -19.10
#